data_AF-A0A9Q0K2D9-F1
#
_entry.id   AF-A0A9Q0K2D9-F1
#
_cell.length_a   1.000
_cell.length_b   1.000
_cell.length_c   1.000
_cell.angle_alpha   90.00
_cell.angle_beta   90.00
_cell.angle_gamma   90.00
#
_symmetry.space_group_name_H-M   'P 1'
#
loop_
_entity.id
_entity.type
_entity.pdbx_description
1 polymer ?
#
loop_
_entity_poly.entity_id
_entity_poly.type
_entity_poly.pdbx_seq_one_letter_code
_entity_poly.pdbx_strand_id
1 'polypeptide(L)'
;MEVFWVSDLIDANTRSWKKELILDIFTPMDADAILSIHLSLFPKEDRVMWGKTKNGEFSVRSTYHLLKNEDEEAFKNLRSSSRSHKWELIEKSSWKLIWNTKTLPKIRSFLWRMCAQGLASVAPSMKSNC
;
A
#
# COMPACT_ATOMS: atom_id res chain seq x y z
N MET A 1 35.36 -5.43 19.43
CA MET A 1 34.77 -6.76 19.15
C MET A 1 33.79 -6.53 18.02
N GLU A 2 34.01 -7.12 16.85
CA GLU A 2 33.07 -6.93 15.73
C GLU A 2 31.87 -7.86 15.91
N VAL A 3 30.67 -7.32 15.73
CA VAL A 3 29.40 -8.01 15.89
C VAL A 3 28.74 -8.04 14.54
N PHE A 4 28.44 -9.24 14.03
CA PHE A 4 27.94 -9.41 12.66
C PHE A 4 26.53 -9.98 12.63
N TRP A 5 26.16 -10.77 13.64
CA TRP A 5 24.88 -11.48 13.69
C TRP A 5 24.13 -11.15 14.97
N VAL A 6 22.79 -11.26 14.94
CA VAL A 6 21.93 -11.08 16.12
C VAL A 6 22.26 -12.13 17.19
N SER A 7 22.70 -13.33 16.80
CA SER A 7 23.16 -14.36 17.73
C SER A 7 24.35 -13.92 18.59
N ASP A 8 25.20 -13.02 18.09
CA ASP A 8 26.38 -12.53 18.81
C ASP A 8 25.98 -11.63 19.99
N LEU A 9 24.79 -11.02 19.92
CA LEU A 9 24.17 -10.19 20.96
C LEU A 9 23.53 -11.01 22.09
N ILE A 10 23.43 -12.35 21.93
CA ILE A 10 22.76 -13.25 22.86
C ILE A 10 23.81 -14.08 23.62
N ASP A 11 23.63 -14.22 24.93
CA ASP A 11 24.40 -15.15 25.77
C ASP A 11 23.87 -16.58 25.56
N ALA A 12 24.75 -17.49 25.13
CA ALA A 12 24.38 -18.87 24.83
C ALA A 12 24.03 -19.70 26.08
N ASN A 13 24.56 -19.34 27.26
CA ASN A 13 24.36 -20.09 28.50
C ASN A 13 23.09 -19.64 29.22
N THR A 14 22.89 -18.33 29.35
CA THR A 14 21.73 -17.77 30.07
C THR A 14 20.55 -17.48 29.15
N ARG A 15 20.73 -17.57 27.82
CA ARG A 15 19.70 -17.23 26.82
C ARG A 15 19.17 -15.80 27.00
N SER A 16 20.03 -14.89 27.43
CA SER A 16 19.71 -13.48 27.69
C SER A 16 20.48 -12.55 26.77
N TRP A 17 19.94 -11.36 26.53
CA TRP A 17 20.63 -10.29 25.81
C TRP A 17 21.88 -9.82 26.56
N LYS A 18 22.99 -9.60 25.82
CA LYS A 18 24.21 -8.96 26.33
C LYS A 18 24.00 -7.45 26.44
N LYS A 19 23.38 -7.01 27.55
CA LYS A 19 22.90 -5.63 27.73
C LYS A 19 23.98 -4.56 27.49
N GLU A 20 25.15 -4.72 28.07
CA GLU A 20 26.25 -3.75 27.94
C GLU A 20 26.66 -3.56 26.48
N LEU A 21 26.75 -4.65 25.74
CA LEU A 21 27.12 -4.65 24.33
C LEU A 21 26.03 -4.00 23.46
N ILE A 22 24.75 -4.24 23.77
CA ILE A 22 23.63 -3.63 23.04
C ILE A 22 23.56 -2.12 23.28
N LEU A 23 23.81 -1.67 24.52
CA LEU A 23 23.82 -0.25 24.86
C LEU A 23 24.99 0.51 24.22
N ASP A 24 26.10 -0.18 23.92
CA ASP A 24 27.28 0.40 23.27
C ASP A 24 27.11 0.51 21.74
N ILE A 25 26.41 -0.45 21.12
CA ILE A 25 26.27 -0.55 19.66
C ILE A 25 25.05 0.23 19.14
N PHE A 26 23.94 0.22 19.88
CA PHE A 26 22.66 0.76 19.41
C PHE A 26 22.33 2.09 20.07
N THR A 27 21.47 2.88 19.41
CA THR A 27 20.93 4.10 20.02
C THR A 27 20.11 3.74 21.27
N PRO A 28 19.94 4.65 22.25
CA PRO A 28 19.15 4.34 23.46
C PRO A 28 17.73 3.87 23.16
N MET A 29 17.12 4.42 22.09
CA MET A 29 15.78 4.03 21.64
C MET A 29 15.75 2.61 21.07
N ASP A 30 16.72 2.27 20.22
CA ASP A 30 16.82 0.94 19.61
C ASP A 30 17.23 -0.11 20.65
N ALA A 31 18.15 0.23 21.56
CA ALA A 31 18.59 -0.64 22.63
C ALA A 31 17.43 -1.03 23.55
N ASP A 32 16.59 -0.06 23.95
CA ASP A 32 15.41 -0.34 24.77
C ASP A 32 14.40 -1.24 24.01
N ALA A 33 14.18 -0.97 22.72
CA ALA A 33 13.33 -1.79 21.88
C ALA A 33 13.86 -3.24 21.77
N ILE A 34 15.16 -3.43 21.55
CA ILE A 34 15.80 -4.76 21.47
C ILE A 34 15.67 -5.49 22.81
N LEU A 35 15.97 -4.81 23.92
CA LEU A 35 15.90 -5.40 25.26
C LEU A 35 14.48 -5.79 25.68
N SER A 36 13.45 -5.16 25.08
CA SER A 36 12.04 -5.54 25.28
C SER A 36 11.64 -6.86 24.61
N ILE A 37 12.43 -7.36 23.65
CA ILE A 37 12.16 -8.60 22.94
C ILE A 37 12.45 -9.79 23.86
N HIS A 38 11.42 -10.59 24.14
CA HIS A 38 11.57 -11.81 24.93
C HIS A 38 12.25 -12.91 24.12
N LEU A 39 13.40 -13.38 24.60
CA LEU A 39 14.08 -14.54 24.05
C LEU A 39 13.38 -15.82 24.53
N SER A 40 13.14 -16.76 23.60
CA SER A 40 12.64 -18.09 23.96
C SER A 40 13.68 -18.80 24.83
N LEU A 41 13.26 -19.43 25.92
CA LEU A 41 14.15 -20.27 26.73
C LEU A 41 14.57 -21.55 25.99
N PHE A 42 13.69 -22.05 25.11
CA PHE A 42 13.94 -23.25 24.34
C PHE A 42 14.53 -22.91 22.96
N PRO A 43 15.57 -23.62 22.51
CA PRO A 43 16.06 -23.49 21.15
C PRO A 43 14.97 -23.86 20.16
N LYS A 44 14.58 -22.90 19.34
CA LYS A 44 13.66 -23.09 18.23
C LYS A 44 14.36 -22.52 17.01
N GLU A 45 14.23 -23.20 15.89
CA GLU A 45 14.73 -22.68 14.62
C GLU A 45 13.97 -21.41 14.25
N ASP A 46 14.70 -20.44 13.72
CA ASP A 46 14.12 -19.21 13.22
C ASP A 46 13.17 -19.51 12.06
N ARG A 47 12.02 -18.87 12.07
CA ARG A 47 11.02 -18.99 11.02
C ARG A 47 10.67 -17.61 10.51
N VAL A 48 10.58 -17.48 9.19
CA VAL A 48 10.08 -16.25 8.55
C VAL A 48 8.60 -16.12 8.88
N MET A 49 8.22 -15.03 9.53
CA MET A 49 6.86 -14.73 9.94
C MET A 49 6.41 -13.40 9.34
N TRP A 50 5.19 -13.37 8.80
CA TRP A 50 4.56 -12.17 8.27
C TRP A 50 3.81 -11.42 9.38
N GLY A 51 4.34 -10.27 9.81
CA GLY A 51 3.80 -9.52 10.95
C GLY A 51 2.40 -8.94 10.78
N LYS A 52 1.85 -8.95 9.56
CA LYS A 52 0.51 -8.39 9.28
C LYS A 52 -0.60 -9.44 9.27
N THR A 53 -0.28 -10.72 9.49
CA THR A 53 -1.26 -11.79 9.66
C THR A 53 -1.11 -12.46 11.02
N LYS A 54 -2.24 -12.83 11.64
CA LYS A 54 -2.25 -13.42 12.99
C LYS A 54 -1.55 -14.79 13.06
N ASN A 55 -1.57 -15.53 11.96
CA ASN A 55 -0.91 -16.83 11.81
C ASN A 55 0.55 -16.70 11.35
N GLY A 56 1.04 -15.50 11.06
CA GLY A 56 2.40 -15.27 10.57
C GLY A 56 2.64 -15.79 9.14
N GLU A 57 1.61 -16.25 8.43
CA GLU A 57 1.76 -16.74 7.07
C GLU A 57 1.62 -15.62 6.06
N PHE A 58 2.55 -15.59 5.11
CA PHE A 58 2.48 -14.70 3.96
C PHE A 58 1.48 -15.24 2.93
N SER A 59 0.61 -14.37 2.43
CA SER A 59 -0.22 -14.68 1.27
C SER A 59 -0.44 -13.43 0.42
N VAL A 60 -0.48 -13.60 -0.91
CA VAL A 60 -0.79 -12.49 -1.83
C VAL A 60 -2.15 -11.85 -1.52
N ARG A 61 -3.10 -12.66 -1.03
CA ARG A 61 -4.41 -12.18 -0.64
C ARG A 61 -4.35 -11.24 0.58
N SER A 62 -3.62 -11.63 1.63
CA SER A 62 -3.48 -10.79 2.83
C SER A 62 -2.72 -9.50 2.53
N THR A 63 -1.68 -9.56 1.69
CA THR A 63 -0.96 -8.35 1.26
C THR A 63 -1.81 -7.43 0.39
N TYR A 64 -2.58 -7.98 -0.56
CA TYR A 64 -3.52 -7.18 -1.37
C TYR A 64 -4.53 -6.44 -0.50
N HIS A 65 -5.12 -7.12 0.50
CA HIS A 65 -6.06 -6.48 1.42
C HIS A 65 -5.40 -5.39 2.28
N LEU A 66 -4.16 -5.60 2.72
CA LEU A 66 -3.40 -4.58 3.46
C LEU A 66 -3.16 -3.33 2.61
N LEU A 67 -2.61 -3.51 1.41
CA LEU A 67 -2.30 -2.41 0.50
C LEU A 67 -3.57 -1.61 0.16
N LYS A 68 -4.67 -2.31 -0.14
CA LYS A 68 -5.95 -1.64 -0.41
C LYS A 68 -6.47 -0.84 0.78
N ASN A 69 -6.34 -1.37 1.99
CA ASN A 69 -6.78 -0.66 3.20
C ASN A 69 -5.89 0.55 3.51
N GLU A 70 -4.57 0.44 3.31
CA GLU A 70 -3.63 1.56 3.45
C GLU A 70 -3.94 2.68 2.43
N ASP A 71 -4.28 2.33 1.19
CA ASP A 71 -4.75 3.29 0.18
C ASP A 71 -6.06 3.98 0.59
N GLU A 72 -7.03 3.22 1.11
CA GLU A 72 -8.31 3.77 1.59
C GLU A 72 -8.13 4.66 2.83
N GLU A 73 -7.22 4.33 3.73
CA GLU A 73 -6.89 5.16 4.90
C GLU A 73 -6.14 6.43 4.51
N ALA A 74 -5.16 6.35 3.60
CA ALA A 74 -4.50 7.51 3.01
C ALA A 74 -5.52 8.45 2.35
N PHE A 75 -6.49 7.89 1.62
CA PHE A 75 -7.57 8.63 0.99
C PHE A 75 -8.52 9.29 2.02
N LYS A 76 -8.85 8.59 3.11
CA LYS A 76 -9.66 9.15 4.22
C LYS A 76 -8.92 10.27 4.95
N ASN A 77 -7.62 10.15 5.16
CA ASN A 77 -6.81 11.17 5.81
C ASN A 77 -6.67 12.43 4.93
N LEU A 78 -6.64 12.29 3.60
CA LEU A 78 -6.69 13.41 2.66
C LEU A 78 -8.04 14.17 2.70
N ARG A 79 -9.13 13.48 3.03
CA ARG A 79 -10.49 14.04 3.11
C ARG A 79 -10.66 15.12 4.18
N SER A 80 -9.74 15.17 5.16
CA SER A 80 -9.69 16.21 6.20
C SER A 80 -9.01 17.51 5.73
N SER A 81 -8.34 17.51 4.57
CA SER A 81 -7.68 18.70 4.01
C SER A 81 -8.25 19.07 2.64
N SER A 82 -9.20 20.01 2.65
CA SER A 82 -9.65 20.91 1.57
C SER A 82 -9.67 20.45 0.08
N ARG A 83 -10.90 20.54 -0.46
CA ARG A 83 -11.25 21.13 -1.78
C ARG A 83 -10.95 20.42 -3.10
N SER A 84 -10.36 19.23 -3.14
CA SER A 84 -10.15 18.52 -4.42
C SER A 84 -11.13 17.37 -4.71
N HIS A 85 -12.24 17.25 -3.98
CA HIS A 85 -13.09 16.06 -4.03
C HIS A 85 -14.35 16.15 -4.91
N LYS A 86 -14.53 17.28 -5.62
CA LYS A 86 -15.72 17.47 -6.48
C LYS A 86 -15.58 16.73 -7.80
N TRP A 87 -14.38 16.63 -8.37
CA TRP A 87 -14.16 16.10 -9.72
C TRP A 87 -14.27 14.56 -9.79
N GLU A 88 -13.79 13.82 -8.78
CA GLU A 88 -13.79 12.35 -8.81
C GLU A 88 -15.19 11.73 -8.61
N LEU A 89 -16.04 12.38 -7.80
CA LEU A 89 -17.45 11.98 -7.64
C LEU A 89 -18.28 12.29 -8.90
N ILE A 90 -17.96 13.38 -9.60
CA ILE A 90 -18.59 13.73 -10.88
C ILE A 90 -18.22 12.68 -11.94
N GLU A 91 -16.98 12.21 -11.98
CA GLU A 91 -16.51 11.23 -12.96
C GLU A 91 -17.25 9.89 -12.85
N LYS A 92 -17.35 9.32 -11.64
CA LYS A 92 -18.06 8.04 -11.41
C LYS A 92 -19.57 8.13 -11.71
N SER A 93 -20.20 9.28 -11.44
CA SER A 93 -21.62 9.53 -11.74
C SER A 93 -21.87 9.67 -13.25
N SER A 94 -20.97 10.35 -13.95
CA SER A 94 -21.08 10.61 -15.40
C SER A 94 -20.92 9.33 -16.22
N TRP A 95 -20.02 8.42 -15.83
CA TRP A 95 -19.86 7.13 -16.50
C TRP A 95 -21.12 6.26 -16.41
N LYS A 96 -21.78 6.23 -15.24
CA LYS A 96 -23.04 5.49 -15.07
C LYS A 96 -24.13 6.03 -16.00
N LEU A 97 -24.21 7.35 -16.18
CA LEU A 97 -25.17 7.97 -17.11
C LEU A 97 -24.91 7.53 -18.56
N ILE A 98 -23.65 7.58 -19.02
CA ILE A 98 -23.28 7.20 -20.40
C ILE A 98 -23.65 5.74 -20.68
N TRP A 99 -23.32 4.84 -19.76
CA TRP A 99 -23.55 3.41 -19.94
C TRP A 99 -25.02 2.98 -19.78
N ASN A 100 -25.80 3.70 -18.97
CA ASN A 100 -27.24 3.44 -18.78
C ASN A 100 -28.15 4.12 -19.81
N THR A 101 -27.62 4.92 -20.75
CA THR A 101 -28.44 5.47 -21.82
C THR A 101 -29.01 4.35 -22.71
N LYS A 102 -30.32 4.38 -22.99
CA LYS A 102 -30.97 3.47 -23.95
C LYS A 102 -30.62 3.86 -25.38
N THR A 103 -29.37 3.65 -25.76
CA THR A 103 -28.82 3.99 -27.08
C THR A 103 -27.99 2.84 -27.62
N LEU A 104 -27.67 2.88 -28.93
CA LEU A 104 -26.82 1.88 -29.58
C LEU A 104 -25.40 1.89 -28.98
N PRO A 105 -24.72 0.73 -28.88
CA PRO A 105 -23.37 0.63 -28.32
C PRO A 105 -22.34 1.59 -28.95
N LYS A 106 -22.46 1.86 -30.26
CA LYS A 106 -21.60 2.82 -30.97
C LYS A 106 -21.68 4.24 -30.39
N ILE A 107 -22.86 4.66 -29.94
CA ILE A 107 -23.09 6.00 -29.37
C ILE A 107 -22.47 6.10 -27.98
N ARG A 108 -22.60 5.04 -27.16
CA ARG A 108 -21.97 5.00 -25.82
C ARG A 108 -20.45 5.07 -25.90
N SER A 109 -19.85 4.31 -26.82
CA SER A 109 -18.40 4.37 -27.07
C SER A 109 -17.94 5.73 -27.59
N PHE A 110 -18.76 6.40 -28.42
CA PHE A 110 -18.48 7.76 -28.89
C PHE A 110 -18.54 8.79 -27.74
N LEU A 111 -19.60 8.76 -26.93
CA LEU A 111 -19.76 9.63 -25.76
C LEU A 111 -18.63 9.43 -24.74
N TRP A 112 -18.25 8.16 -24.50
CA TRP A 112 -17.12 7.85 -23.63
C TRP A 112 -15.82 8.48 -24.14
N ARG A 113 -15.52 8.35 -25.44
CA ARG A 113 -14.34 8.98 -26.05
C ARG A 113 -14.40 10.50 -25.96
N MET A 114 -15.55 11.11 -26.25
CA MET A 114 -15.74 12.57 -26.16
C MET A 114 -15.49 13.14 -24.76
N CYS A 115 -15.94 12.43 -23.72
CA CYS A 115 -15.79 12.87 -22.34
C CYS A 115 -14.41 12.52 -21.74
N ALA A 116 -13.83 11.37 -22.12
CA ALA A 116 -12.52 10.92 -21.62
C ALA A 116 -11.35 11.62 -22.33
N GLN A 117 -11.53 11.93 -23.61
CA GLN A 117 -10.59 12.64 -24.46
C GLN A 117 -11.33 13.88 -24.94
N GLY A 118 -11.39 14.93 -24.11
CA GLY A 118 -12.04 16.19 -24.48
C GLY A 118 -11.63 16.57 -25.90
N LEU A 119 -12.58 16.48 -26.83
CA LEU A 119 -12.31 16.49 -28.26
C LEU A 119 -11.60 17.80 -28.64
N ALA A 120 -10.28 17.76 -28.75
CA ALA A 120 -9.54 18.77 -29.48
C ALA A 120 -10.08 18.71 -30.92
N SER A 121 -10.71 19.80 -31.35
CA SER A 121 -11.34 19.95 -32.65
C SER A 121 -10.32 19.85 -33.78
N VAL A 122 -9.90 18.65 -34.15
CA VAL A 122 -9.44 18.39 -35.50
C VAL A 122 -10.63 17.86 -36.28
N ALA A 123 -11.45 18.83 -36.70
CA ALA A 123 -12.47 18.62 -37.72
C ALA A 123 -11.81 17.97 -38.95
N PRO A 124 -12.25 16.79 -39.41
CA PRO A 124 -11.91 16.34 -40.75
C PRO A 124 -12.68 17.25 -41.70
N SER A 125 -11.94 18.10 -42.41
CA SER A 125 -12.46 18.90 -43.52
C SER A 125 -13.32 18.01 -44.41
N MET A 126 -14.62 18.29 -44.43
CA MET A 126 -15.56 17.75 -45.39
C MET A 126 -15.11 18.26 -46.76
N LYS A 127 -14.29 17.48 -47.48
CA LYS A 127 -13.98 17.77 -48.88
C LYS A 127 -15.22 17.43 -49.68
N SER A 128 -16.01 18.46 -49.98
CA SER A 128 -16.92 18.46 -51.10
C SER A 128 -16.09 18.35 -52.37
N ASN A 129 -16.05 17.16 -52.96
CA ASN A 129 -15.70 17.00 -54.36
C ASN A 129 -17.00 16.66 -55.10
N CYS A 130 -17.24 17.42 -56.16
CA CYS A 130 -18.15 17.07 -57.25
C CYS A 130 -17.88 15.64 -57.76
#